data_AF-A0A1X2HU45-F1
#
_entry.id   AF-A0A1X2HU45-F1
#
_cell.length_a   1.000
_cell.length_b   1.000
_cell.length_c   1.000
_cell.angle_alpha   90.00
_cell.angle_beta   90.00
_cell.angle_gamma   90.00
#
_symmetry.space_group_name_H-M   'P 1'
#
loop_
_entity.id
_entity.type
_entity.pdbx_description
1 polymer ?
#
loop_
_entity_poly.entity_id
_entity_poly.type
_entity_poly.pdbx_seq_one_letter_code
_entity_poly.pdbx_strand_id
1 'polypeptide(L)'
;MTDRQDPDNLRLNNKSQLLKPAEKSSEAFEETKQESLIHVDHVSGFRLRNRWLSETNLVKLASSTKFVPIQQLPQHVAQWRSVRISAKPSDDWATAGVVDRVITDRDVMTLRLCDMRGHRCHVFFTKQALRSIPQDRLVVGAVLGVHYSTIVWSKELDAPPALQIKKRQQLWEIGTSFDMVQCVGYITKSKQCTTMIDRRAGEYCNLHMVRLFSSSRNGRMELASSDSKLDIRWATRLQNKDGSIQYQDASTGTSERDNKEYTYTVQPYGPVTTDGKMLQKKPVKDPKKEEQNREQVSKFLQGRTDTGALLLRKLHGIKNEHDTRPKGLSREAMDRMGIDTRQLLTKEEQSAKAESIKRLRETQASKSEQKKPRYVYL
;
A
#
# COMPACT_ATOMS: atom_id res chain seq x y z
N MET A 1 49.86 41.60 -67.84
CA MET A 1 49.74 40.15 -67.56
C MET A 1 48.65 40.00 -66.50
N THR A 2 47.58 39.29 -66.88
CA THR A 2 46.40 38.83 -66.10
C THR A 2 45.56 39.92 -65.42
N ASP A 3 44.44 40.39 -65.99
CA ASP A 3 43.12 39.74 -66.26
C ASP A 3 42.27 39.39 -65.02
N ARG A 4 40.97 39.71 -65.17
CA ARG A 4 39.74 39.31 -64.45
C ARG A 4 39.22 40.33 -63.42
N GLN A 5 38.27 41.19 -63.79
CA GLN A 5 36.83 40.97 -64.06
C GLN A 5 35.97 40.98 -62.78
N ASP A 6 35.03 41.93 -62.77
CA ASP A 6 33.98 42.18 -61.79
C ASP A 6 32.87 41.09 -61.79
N PRO A 7 31.63 41.39 -61.36
CA PRO A 7 31.05 41.03 -60.06
C PRO A 7 29.90 40.01 -60.25
N ASP A 8 29.34 39.41 -59.20
CA ASP A 8 27.97 38.90 -59.31
C ASP A 8 27.28 38.58 -57.98
N ASN A 9 26.18 39.32 -57.75
CA ASN A 9 24.85 38.78 -57.45
C ASN A 9 24.74 37.62 -56.45
N LEU A 10 24.40 37.95 -55.20
CA LEU A 10 23.61 37.06 -54.35
C LEU A 10 22.33 37.77 -53.87
N ARG A 11 21.33 37.66 -54.73
CA ARG A 11 19.90 37.85 -54.42
C ARG A 11 19.51 36.92 -53.27
N LEU A 12 19.18 37.48 -52.11
CA LEU A 12 18.43 36.80 -51.07
C LEU A 12 16.98 36.62 -51.55
N ASN A 13 16.71 35.45 -52.15
CA ASN A 13 15.36 35.01 -52.46
C ASN A 13 14.60 34.68 -51.16
N ASN A 14 13.70 35.57 -50.77
CA ASN A 14 12.57 35.27 -49.90
C ASN A 14 11.67 34.23 -50.58
N LYS A 15 11.94 32.94 -50.37
CA LYS A 15 10.94 31.88 -50.57
C LYS A 15 10.12 31.79 -49.29
N SER A 16 9.01 32.52 -49.27
CA SER A 16 7.83 32.22 -48.47
C SER A 16 7.36 30.81 -48.79
N GLN A 17 7.89 29.82 -48.06
CA GLN A 17 7.31 28.49 -47.99
C GLN A 17 5.98 28.61 -47.24
N LEU A 18 4.91 28.68 -48.02
CA LEU A 18 3.56 28.35 -47.58
C LEU A 18 3.59 26.94 -46.99
N LEU A 19 3.68 26.87 -45.67
CA LEU A 19 3.41 25.67 -44.88
C LEU A 19 1.96 25.27 -45.18
N LYS A 20 1.80 24.21 -45.97
CA LYS A 20 0.51 23.54 -46.14
C LYS A 20 0.01 23.11 -44.76
N PRO A 21 -1.23 23.43 -44.37
CA PRO A 21 -1.82 22.88 -43.16
C PRO A 21 -1.89 21.36 -43.30
N ALA A 22 -1.21 20.66 -42.38
CA ALA A 22 -1.20 19.22 -42.34
C ALA A 22 -2.63 18.68 -42.13
N GLU A 23 -2.98 17.69 -42.94
CA GLU A 23 -4.21 16.87 -42.90
C GLU A 23 -4.30 16.07 -41.59
N LYS A 24 -4.51 16.75 -40.46
CA LYS A 24 -4.67 16.17 -39.12
C LYS A 24 -6.13 16.19 -38.60
N SER A 25 -7.10 16.50 -39.46
CA SER A 25 -8.49 16.72 -39.05
C SER A 25 -9.41 15.51 -39.17
N SER A 26 -8.99 14.39 -39.76
CA SER A 26 -9.83 13.18 -39.90
C SER A 26 -9.79 12.29 -38.65
N GLU A 27 -8.65 12.12 -38.00
CA GLU A 27 -8.52 11.26 -36.80
C GLU A 27 -9.25 11.85 -35.57
N ALA A 28 -9.23 13.18 -35.41
CA ALA A 28 -9.93 13.86 -34.31
C ALA A 28 -11.46 13.75 -34.39
N PHE A 29 -12.01 13.48 -35.59
CA PHE A 29 -13.45 13.35 -35.81
C PHE A 29 -13.97 11.92 -35.54
N GLU A 30 -13.11 10.91 -35.59
CA GLU A 30 -13.49 9.54 -35.20
C GLU A 30 -13.41 9.32 -33.68
N GLU A 31 -12.43 9.93 -32.99
CA GLU A 31 -12.34 9.85 -31.53
C GLU A 31 -13.58 10.43 -30.84
N THR A 32 -14.14 11.51 -31.38
CA THR A 32 -15.32 12.18 -30.81
C THR A 32 -16.62 11.37 -30.93
N LYS A 33 -16.74 10.44 -31.89
CA LYS A 33 -17.89 9.52 -31.99
C LYS A 33 -17.78 8.29 -31.07
N GLN A 34 -16.59 7.90 -30.65
CA GLN A 34 -16.41 6.77 -29.72
C GLN A 34 -16.63 7.18 -28.25
N GLU A 35 -16.50 8.46 -27.89
CA GLU A 35 -16.69 8.92 -26.51
C GLU A 35 -18.13 8.71 -25.99
N SER A 36 -19.15 8.62 -26.86
CA SER A 36 -20.56 8.44 -26.47
C SER A 36 -20.94 7.02 -26.02
N LEU A 37 -20.03 6.04 -26.08
CA LEU A 37 -20.29 4.63 -25.71
C LEU A 37 -19.41 4.13 -24.56
N ILE A 38 -18.80 5.04 -23.78
CA ILE A 38 -17.92 4.66 -22.67
C ILE A 38 -18.77 4.25 -21.47
N HIS A 39 -19.03 2.94 -21.38
CA HIS A 39 -19.75 2.31 -20.28
C HIS A 39 -18.94 2.35 -18.98
N VAL A 40 -19.56 2.81 -17.89
CA VAL A 40 -19.00 2.70 -16.53
C VAL A 40 -19.20 1.27 -16.06
N ASP A 41 -18.12 0.59 -15.69
CA ASP A 41 -18.23 -0.75 -15.12
C ASP A 41 -18.83 -0.68 -13.71
N HIS A 42 -19.97 -1.36 -13.50
CA HIS A 42 -20.74 -1.23 -12.26
C HIS A 42 -20.07 -1.86 -11.04
N VAL A 43 -19.22 -2.87 -11.23
CA VAL A 43 -18.50 -3.55 -10.13
C VAL A 43 -17.29 -2.73 -9.71
N SER A 44 -16.45 -2.35 -10.67
CA SER A 44 -15.20 -1.64 -10.38
C SER A 44 -15.37 -0.12 -10.22
N GLY A 45 -16.43 0.44 -10.79
CA GLY A 45 -16.72 1.89 -10.78
C GLY A 45 -15.90 2.71 -11.78
N PHE A 46 -15.07 2.07 -12.61
CA PHE A 46 -14.19 2.76 -13.57
C PHE A 46 -14.80 2.77 -14.98
N ARG A 47 -14.50 3.82 -15.76
CA ARG A 47 -14.72 3.81 -17.21
C ARG A 47 -13.61 3.03 -17.88
N LEU A 48 -13.96 2.02 -18.65
CA LEU A 48 -12.99 1.16 -19.32
C LEU A 48 -12.86 1.57 -20.79
N ARG A 49 -11.62 1.72 -21.27
CA ARG A 49 -11.32 1.87 -22.70
C ARG A 49 -11.37 0.52 -23.40
N ASN A 50 -10.60 -0.45 -22.88
CA ASN A 50 -10.61 -1.82 -23.38
C ASN A 50 -10.98 -2.76 -22.22
N ARG A 51 -11.99 -3.61 -22.42
CA ARG A 51 -12.43 -4.61 -21.44
C ARG A 51 -11.82 -5.96 -21.79
N TRP A 52 -11.13 -6.59 -20.84
CA TRP A 52 -10.55 -7.93 -21.00
C TRP A 52 -11.39 -9.02 -20.35
N LEU A 53 -12.10 -8.68 -19.27
CA LEU A 53 -13.01 -9.58 -18.57
C LEU A 53 -14.46 -9.20 -18.84
N SER A 54 -15.28 -10.16 -19.29
CA SER A 54 -16.69 -9.92 -19.54
C SER A 54 -17.40 -9.48 -18.25
N GLU A 55 -18.40 -8.61 -18.40
CA GLU A 55 -19.18 -8.07 -17.29
C GLU A 55 -19.84 -9.19 -16.48
N THR A 56 -20.44 -10.16 -17.15
CA THR A 56 -21.10 -11.31 -16.52
C THR A 56 -20.15 -12.15 -15.65
N ASN A 57 -18.90 -12.31 -16.07
CA ASN A 57 -17.90 -13.03 -15.28
C ASN A 57 -17.44 -12.19 -14.09
N LEU A 58 -17.27 -10.88 -14.26
CA LEU A 58 -16.91 -9.98 -13.16
C LEU A 58 -18.02 -9.95 -12.09
N VAL A 59 -19.29 -9.89 -12.49
CA VAL A 59 -20.43 -9.97 -11.55
C VAL A 59 -20.43 -11.29 -10.78
N LYS A 60 -20.19 -12.41 -11.46
CA LYS A 60 -20.12 -13.74 -10.80
C LYS A 60 -18.95 -13.83 -9.80
N LEU A 61 -17.81 -13.23 -10.11
CA LEU A 61 -16.67 -13.19 -9.20
C LEU A 61 -16.95 -12.26 -8.02
N ALA A 62 -17.53 -11.09 -8.29
CA ALA A 62 -17.91 -10.12 -7.27
C ALA A 62 -19.03 -10.61 -6.36
N SER A 63 -19.99 -11.40 -6.84
CA SER A 63 -21.06 -11.93 -5.99
C SER A 63 -20.56 -12.93 -4.94
N SER A 64 -19.42 -13.59 -5.21
CA SER A 64 -18.79 -14.53 -4.29
C SER A 64 -17.91 -13.87 -3.21
N THR A 65 -17.64 -12.56 -3.32
CA THR A 65 -16.69 -11.87 -2.45
C THR A 65 -17.21 -10.52 -2.00
N LYS A 66 -16.83 -10.07 -0.80
CA LYS A 66 -17.16 -8.72 -0.36
C LYS A 66 -16.25 -7.71 -1.04
N PHE A 67 -16.81 -6.79 -1.82
CA PHE A 67 -16.03 -5.69 -2.38
C PHE A 67 -15.66 -4.66 -1.30
N VAL A 68 -14.38 -4.34 -1.21
CA VAL A 68 -13.80 -3.33 -0.31
C VAL A 68 -13.06 -2.30 -1.17
N PRO A 69 -13.53 -1.06 -1.27
CA PRO A 69 -12.83 0.00 -1.99
C PRO A 69 -11.45 0.28 -1.41
N ILE A 70 -10.48 0.70 -2.23
CA ILE A 70 -9.12 1.04 -1.79
C ILE A 70 -9.12 2.08 -0.66
N GLN A 71 -10.03 3.06 -0.70
CA GLN A 71 -10.21 4.05 0.36
C GLN A 71 -10.49 3.43 1.74
N GLN A 72 -11.25 2.33 1.79
CA GLN A 72 -11.63 1.66 3.03
C GLN A 72 -10.64 0.55 3.42
N LEU A 73 -9.70 0.21 2.54
CA LEU A 73 -8.73 -0.86 2.75
C LEU A 73 -7.87 -0.67 4.01
N PRO A 74 -7.34 0.53 4.34
CA PRO A 74 -6.58 0.73 5.57
C PRO A 74 -7.39 0.41 6.83
N GLN A 75 -8.66 0.80 6.87
CA GLN A 75 -9.55 0.54 7.99
C GLN A 75 -9.88 -0.95 8.09
N HIS A 76 -10.19 -1.59 6.96
CA HIS A 76 -10.44 -3.02 6.88
C HIS A 76 -9.22 -3.82 7.37
N VAL A 77 -8.02 -3.47 6.90
CA VAL A 77 -6.76 -4.09 7.30
C VAL A 77 -6.43 -3.83 8.79
N ALA A 78 -6.78 -2.67 9.33
CA ALA A 78 -6.61 -2.39 10.76
C ALA A 78 -7.48 -3.30 11.65
N GLN A 79 -8.66 -3.70 11.18
CA GLN A 79 -9.52 -4.63 11.91
C GLN A 79 -8.85 -6.01 12.11
N TRP A 80 -8.05 -6.46 11.14
CA TRP A 80 -7.25 -7.70 11.26
C TRP A 80 -6.15 -7.63 12.33
N ARG A 81 -5.67 -6.42 12.66
CA ARG A 81 -4.66 -6.21 13.72
C ARG A 81 -5.28 -6.04 15.10
N SER A 82 -6.53 -5.59 15.15
CA SER A 82 -7.16 -5.22 16.42
C SER A 82 -7.46 -6.47 17.25
N VAL A 83 -6.79 -6.60 18.40
CA VAL A 83 -7.11 -7.62 19.42
C VAL A 83 -8.52 -7.40 19.99
N ARG A 84 -9.07 -6.18 19.87
CA ARG A 84 -10.36 -5.79 20.47
C ARG A 84 -11.57 -6.25 19.67
N ILE A 85 -11.40 -6.71 18.43
CA ILE A 85 -12.51 -7.15 17.60
C ILE A 85 -12.70 -8.65 17.81
N SER A 86 -13.83 -9.03 18.39
CA SER A 86 -14.15 -10.43 18.73
C SER A 86 -14.39 -11.32 17.50
N ALA A 87 -14.73 -10.72 16.35
CA ALA A 87 -14.93 -11.43 15.09
C ALA A 87 -14.04 -10.81 14.01
N LYS A 88 -13.02 -11.55 13.58
CA LYS A 88 -12.21 -11.13 12.43
C LYS A 88 -13.10 -11.01 11.19
N PRO A 89 -12.90 -9.98 10.35
CA PRO A 89 -13.62 -9.89 9.08
C PRO A 89 -13.34 -11.12 8.21
N SER A 90 -14.24 -11.41 7.27
CA SER A 90 -14.10 -12.55 6.36
C SER A 90 -12.84 -12.42 5.49
N ASP A 91 -12.17 -13.53 5.22
CA ASP A 91 -11.08 -13.60 4.24
C ASP A 91 -11.57 -13.38 2.79
N ASP A 92 -12.88 -13.52 2.58
CA ASP A 92 -13.53 -13.49 1.26
C ASP A 92 -13.87 -12.06 0.85
N TRP A 93 -12.83 -11.29 0.54
CA TRP A 93 -12.98 -9.91 0.06
C TRP A 93 -12.12 -9.64 -1.17
N ALA A 94 -12.51 -8.61 -1.91
CA ALA A 94 -11.84 -8.15 -3.11
C ALA A 94 -11.73 -6.63 -3.13
N THR A 95 -10.70 -6.10 -3.78
CA THR A 95 -10.53 -4.67 -4.05
C THR A 95 -10.20 -4.49 -5.53
N ALA A 96 -10.57 -3.36 -6.12
CA ALA A 96 -10.18 -3.00 -7.48
C ALA A 96 -9.53 -1.62 -7.50
N GLY A 97 -8.62 -1.42 -8.46
CA GLY A 97 -7.96 -0.14 -8.68
C GLY A 97 -7.25 -0.09 -10.02
N VAL A 98 -6.81 1.11 -10.37
CA VAL A 98 -6.02 1.37 -11.57
C VAL A 98 -4.53 1.31 -11.23
N VAL A 99 -3.75 0.69 -12.09
CA VAL A 99 -2.29 0.58 -11.93
C VAL A 99 -1.65 1.94 -12.23
N ASP A 100 -1.13 2.57 -11.20
CA ASP A 100 -0.46 3.87 -11.26
C ASP A 100 1.04 3.75 -11.54
N ARG A 101 1.69 2.76 -10.92
CA ARG A 101 3.12 2.52 -11.08
C ARG A 101 3.41 1.03 -11.17
N VAL A 102 4.28 0.67 -12.09
CA VAL A 102 4.77 -0.69 -12.31
C VAL A 102 6.27 -0.69 -12.09
N ILE A 103 6.74 -1.57 -11.22
CA ILE A 103 8.18 -1.77 -11.00
C ILE A 103 8.45 -3.27 -11.06
N THR A 104 9.24 -3.66 -12.04
CA THR A 104 9.59 -5.06 -12.28
C THR A 104 11.06 -5.25 -11.93
N ASP A 105 11.32 -6.11 -10.94
CA ASP A 105 12.64 -6.66 -10.68
C ASP A 105 12.65 -8.15 -11.07
N ARG A 106 13.83 -8.79 -11.08
CA ARG A 106 14.03 -10.17 -11.56
C ARG A 106 13.15 -11.20 -10.86
N ASP A 107 12.91 -11.02 -9.56
CA ASP A 107 12.21 -12.00 -8.72
C ASP A 107 10.90 -11.47 -8.11
N VAL A 108 10.72 -10.15 -8.01
CA VAL A 108 9.53 -9.51 -7.44
C VAL A 108 9.07 -8.39 -8.37
N MET A 109 7.76 -8.34 -8.59
CA MET A 109 7.11 -7.22 -9.24
C MET A 109 6.24 -6.50 -8.22
N THR A 110 6.36 -5.18 -8.18
CA THR A 110 5.58 -4.30 -7.31
C THR A 110 4.68 -3.41 -8.17
N LEU A 111 3.39 -3.47 -7.92
CA LEU A 111 2.40 -2.59 -8.50
C LEU A 111 1.89 -1.61 -7.44
N ARG A 112 1.59 -0.39 -7.86
CA ARG A 112 0.83 0.58 -7.08
C ARG A 112 -0.55 0.72 -7.69
N LEU A 113 -1.58 0.28 -6.97
CA LEU A 113 -2.97 0.51 -7.35
C LEU A 113 -3.47 1.81 -6.74
N CYS A 114 -4.27 2.56 -7.48
CA CYS A 114 -4.95 3.76 -7.01
C CYS A 114 -6.44 3.73 -7.36
N ASP A 115 -7.23 4.50 -6.61
CA ASP A 115 -8.65 4.75 -6.90
C ASP A 115 -8.89 6.02 -7.73
N MET A 116 -7.81 6.60 -8.29
CA MET A 116 -7.79 7.91 -8.96
C MET A 116 -8.18 9.12 -8.06
N ARG A 117 -8.52 8.90 -6.79
CA ARG A 117 -8.91 9.93 -5.81
C ARG A 117 -7.85 10.14 -4.71
N GLY A 118 -6.65 9.60 -4.94
CA GLY A 118 -5.49 9.76 -4.05
C GLY A 118 -5.28 8.62 -3.05
N HIS A 119 -6.21 7.66 -2.94
CA HIS A 119 -5.98 6.47 -2.12
C HIS A 119 -5.19 5.44 -2.90
N ARG A 120 -4.25 4.78 -2.23
CA ARG A 120 -3.31 3.85 -2.87
C ARG A 120 -3.10 2.60 -2.05
N CYS A 121 -2.78 1.53 -2.75
CA CYS A 121 -2.42 0.24 -2.20
C CYS A 121 -1.23 -0.31 -2.99
N HIS A 122 -0.26 -0.92 -2.29
CA HIS A 122 0.82 -1.65 -2.96
C HIS A 122 0.43 -3.11 -3.16
N VAL A 123 0.84 -3.70 -4.28
CA VAL A 123 0.59 -5.10 -4.59
C VAL A 123 1.90 -5.74 -5.00
N PHE A 124 2.31 -6.77 -4.26
CA PHE A 124 3.53 -7.52 -4.47
C PHE A 124 3.20 -8.86 -5.13
N PHE A 125 3.89 -9.17 -6.23
CA PHE A 125 3.75 -10.44 -6.92
C PHE A 125 4.90 -11.37 -6.55
N THR A 126 4.58 -12.62 -6.25
CA THR A 126 5.59 -13.66 -6.18
C THR A 126 6.08 -14.04 -7.58
N LYS A 127 7.30 -14.58 -7.67
CA LYS A 127 7.86 -15.12 -8.92
C LYS A 127 6.95 -16.14 -9.61
N GLN A 128 6.21 -16.93 -8.84
CA GLN A 128 5.24 -17.88 -9.38
C GLN A 128 4.06 -17.18 -10.05
N ALA A 129 3.48 -16.17 -9.40
CA ALA A 129 2.41 -15.37 -9.98
C ALA A 129 2.90 -14.63 -11.24
N LEU A 130 4.08 -14.02 -11.17
CA LEU A 130 4.66 -13.25 -12.27
C LEU A 130 4.86 -14.07 -13.55
N ARG A 131 5.30 -15.33 -13.43
CA ARG A 131 5.46 -16.22 -14.59
C ARG A 131 4.14 -16.60 -15.25
N SER A 132 3.06 -16.63 -14.47
CA SER A 132 1.74 -17.07 -14.96
C SER A 132 0.91 -15.96 -15.58
N ILE A 133 1.23 -14.69 -15.30
CA ILE A 133 0.47 -13.52 -15.72
C ILE A 133 1.19 -12.84 -16.89
N PRO A 134 0.52 -12.59 -18.02
CA PRO A 134 1.13 -11.88 -19.14
C PRO A 134 1.46 -10.44 -18.73
N GLN A 135 2.73 -10.05 -18.91
CA GLN A 135 3.22 -8.73 -18.49
C GLN A 135 2.54 -7.57 -19.24
N ASP A 136 2.08 -7.82 -20.48
CA ASP A 136 1.38 -6.85 -21.32
C ASP A 136 0.07 -6.35 -20.71
N ARG A 137 -0.51 -7.10 -19.75
CA ARG A 137 -1.73 -6.72 -19.04
C ARG A 137 -1.46 -5.98 -17.73
N LEU A 138 -0.21 -5.96 -17.27
CA LEU A 138 0.22 -5.29 -16.04
C LEU A 138 0.89 -3.94 -16.34
N VAL A 139 0.24 -3.15 -17.18
CA VAL A 139 0.71 -1.83 -17.62
C VAL A 139 0.09 -0.70 -16.80
N VAL A 140 0.73 0.45 -16.79
CA VAL A 140 0.17 1.69 -16.21
C VAL A 140 -1.16 2.00 -16.90
N GLY A 141 -2.20 2.30 -16.13
CA GLY A 141 -3.56 2.50 -16.62
C GLY A 141 -4.41 1.22 -16.69
N ALA A 142 -3.85 0.02 -16.46
CA ALA A 142 -4.65 -1.19 -16.36
C ALA A 142 -5.54 -1.17 -15.10
N VAL A 143 -6.78 -1.63 -15.23
CA VAL A 143 -7.73 -1.82 -14.12
C VAL A 143 -7.63 -3.26 -13.66
N LEU A 144 -7.21 -3.45 -12.41
CA LEU A 144 -7.00 -4.75 -11.80
C LEU A 144 -7.86 -4.90 -10.56
N GLY A 145 -8.48 -6.08 -10.42
CA GLY A 145 -9.08 -6.55 -9.18
C GLY A 145 -8.13 -7.50 -8.47
N VAL A 146 -8.12 -7.47 -7.14
CA VAL A 146 -7.33 -8.36 -6.29
C VAL A 146 -8.26 -8.98 -5.27
N HIS A 147 -8.25 -10.31 -5.15
CA HIS A 147 -9.07 -11.04 -4.20
C HIS A 147 -8.29 -12.19 -3.55
N TYR A 148 -8.74 -12.65 -2.38
CA TYR A 148 -8.06 -13.68 -1.56
C TYR A 148 -6.56 -13.41 -1.38
N SER A 149 -6.16 -12.14 -1.30
CA SER A 149 -4.75 -11.76 -1.20
C SER A 149 -4.24 -11.87 0.23
N THR A 150 -2.93 -12.13 0.38
CA THR A 150 -2.30 -12.10 1.71
C THR A 150 -1.96 -10.64 2.05
N ILE A 151 -2.45 -10.14 3.18
CA ILE A 151 -2.12 -8.79 3.63
C ILE A 151 -0.64 -8.75 4.06
N VAL A 152 0.09 -7.77 3.54
CA VAL A 152 1.49 -7.51 3.87
C VAL A 152 1.60 -6.27 4.73
N TRP A 153 2.45 -6.38 5.75
CA TRP A 153 2.62 -5.36 6.75
C TRP A 153 3.87 -4.53 6.47
N SER A 154 3.70 -3.21 6.50
CA SER A 154 4.81 -2.29 6.60
C SER A 154 5.36 -2.25 8.02
N LYS A 155 6.65 -1.93 8.13
CA LYS A 155 7.28 -1.56 9.40
C LYS A 155 6.94 -0.13 9.83
N GLU A 156 6.53 0.71 8.88
CA GLU A 156 6.21 2.11 9.10
C GLU A 156 4.72 2.28 9.47
N LEU A 157 4.43 3.21 10.39
CA LEU A 157 3.10 3.40 10.97
C LEU A 157 2.07 3.96 9.97
N ASP A 158 2.50 4.86 9.09
CA ASP A 158 1.63 5.58 8.14
C ASP A 158 1.70 5.01 6.72
N ALA A 159 2.30 3.83 6.55
CA ALA A 159 2.43 3.22 5.25
C ALA A 159 1.05 2.75 4.73
N PRO A 160 0.77 2.96 3.43
CA PRO A 160 -0.43 2.42 2.82
C PRO A 160 -0.46 0.88 2.94
N PRO A 161 -1.66 0.28 2.96
CA PRO A 161 -1.79 -1.17 2.99
C PRO A 161 -1.10 -1.78 1.77
N ALA A 162 -0.51 -2.95 1.98
CA ALA A 162 0.05 -3.75 0.92
C ALA A 162 -0.58 -5.12 0.87
N LEU A 163 -0.73 -5.64 -0.35
CA LEU A 163 -1.28 -6.96 -0.63
C LEU A 163 -0.23 -7.79 -1.35
N GLN A 164 -0.28 -9.10 -1.14
CA GLN A 164 0.57 -10.05 -1.82
C GLN A 164 -0.26 -11.04 -2.61
N ILE A 165 0.12 -11.19 -3.87
CA ILE A 165 -0.44 -12.13 -4.83
C ILE A 165 0.54 -13.29 -5.01
N LYS A 166 0.08 -14.49 -4.68
CA LYS A 166 0.84 -15.75 -4.77
C LYS A 166 0.51 -16.52 -6.04
N LYS A 167 -0.74 -16.43 -6.51
CA LYS A 167 -1.25 -17.19 -7.65
C LYS A 167 -2.00 -16.26 -8.61
N ARG A 168 -2.06 -16.62 -9.90
CA ARG A 168 -2.83 -15.88 -10.91
C ARG A 168 -4.31 -15.77 -10.56
N GLN A 169 -4.91 -16.81 -9.98
CA GLN A 169 -6.34 -16.80 -9.72
C GLN A 169 -6.74 -15.61 -8.85
N GLN A 170 -5.88 -15.12 -7.95
CA GLN A 170 -6.11 -14.00 -7.03
C GLN A 170 -6.17 -12.63 -7.73
N LEU A 171 -5.89 -12.56 -9.03
CA LEU A 171 -5.89 -11.34 -9.83
C LEU A 171 -7.01 -11.39 -10.87
N TRP A 172 -7.81 -10.32 -10.92
CA TRP A 172 -8.78 -10.07 -11.98
C TRP A 172 -8.22 -9.02 -12.93
N GLU A 173 -7.98 -9.43 -14.17
CA GLU A 173 -7.51 -8.56 -15.25
C GLU A 173 -8.76 -7.94 -15.92
N ILE A 174 -9.22 -6.79 -15.44
CA ILE A 174 -10.53 -6.23 -15.85
C ILE A 174 -10.43 -5.53 -17.21
N GLY A 175 -9.45 -4.66 -17.40
CA GLY A 175 -9.31 -3.86 -18.61
C GLY A 175 -8.30 -2.72 -18.50
N THR A 176 -8.45 -1.69 -19.32
CA THR A 176 -7.70 -0.44 -19.24
C THR A 176 -8.62 0.72 -18.89
N SER A 177 -8.15 1.63 -18.02
CA SER A 177 -8.90 2.82 -17.62
C SER A 177 -8.93 3.83 -18.75
N PHE A 178 -10.09 4.43 -18.99
CA PHE A 178 -10.24 5.57 -19.88
C PHE A 178 -9.85 6.89 -19.20
N ASP A 179 -9.97 6.94 -17.88
CA ASP A 179 -9.86 8.19 -17.10
C ASP A 179 -8.43 8.52 -16.68
N MET A 180 -7.54 7.52 -16.69
CA MET A 180 -6.18 7.71 -16.24
C MET A 180 -5.32 8.29 -17.36
N VAL A 181 -4.98 9.56 -17.23
CA VAL A 181 -4.20 10.32 -18.22
C VAL A 181 -2.95 10.92 -17.59
N GLN A 182 -1.95 11.21 -18.41
CA GLN A 182 -0.75 11.91 -17.97
C GLN A 182 -1.04 13.41 -17.88
N CYS A 183 -0.49 14.07 -16.86
CA CYS A 183 -0.63 15.52 -16.72
C CYS A 183 -0.07 16.29 -17.93
N VAL A 184 -0.83 17.29 -18.41
CA VAL A 184 -0.45 18.14 -19.56
C VAL A 184 0.65 19.15 -19.22
N GLY A 185 0.88 19.42 -17.94
CA GLY A 185 1.88 20.39 -17.47
C GLY A 185 3.33 19.98 -17.78
N TYR A 186 4.21 20.97 -17.90
CA TYR A 186 5.64 20.79 -18.13
C TYR A 186 6.45 21.12 -16.88
N ILE A 187 7.36 20.22 -16.50
CA ILE A 187 8.28 20.45 -15.38
C ILE A 187 9.41 21.39 -15.82
N THR A 188 9.94 21.14 -17.01
CA THR A 188 10.89 21.99 -17.72
C THR A 188 10.40 22.17 -19.15
N LYS A 189 10.90 23.18 -19.88
CA LYS A 189 10.46 23.49 -21.26
C LYS A 189 10.43 22.28 -22.21
N SER A 190 11.27 21.26 -21.96
CA SER A 190 11.37 20.05 -22.75
C SER A 190 10.77 18.80 -22.11
N LYS A 191 10.45 18.80 -20.80
CA LYS A 191 10.02 17.61 -20.07
C LYS A 191 8.59 17.75 -19.55
N GLN A 192 7.68 16.97 -20.12
CA GLN A 192 6.31 16.85 -19.64
C GLN A 192 6.27 16.16 -18.27
N CYS A 193 5.28 16.53 -17.46
CA CYS A 193 5.01 15.92 -16.17
C CYS A 193 4.66 14.44 -16.34
N THR A 194 5.27 13.56 -15.56
CA THR A 194 5.00 12.11 -15.58
C THR A 194 3.93 11.68 -14.60
N THR A 195 3.30 12.62 -13.89
CA THR A 195 2.25 12.32 -12.92
C THR A 195 0.97 11.94 -13.63
N MET A 196 0.40 10.79 -13.25
CA MET A 196 -0.89 10.33 -13.74
C MET A 196 -2.01 10.96 -12.92
N ILE A 197 -3.08 11.38 -13.59
CA ILE A 197 -4.21 12.11 -13.03
C ILE A 197 -5.53 11.54 -13.54
N ASP A 198 -6.62 11.86 -12.84
CA ASP A 198 -7.97 11.59 -13.31
C ASP A 198 -8.40 12.68 -14.30
N ARG A 199 -8.66 12.30 -15.56
CA ARG A 199 -9.16 13.19 -16.62
C ARG A 199 -10.46 13.88 -16.21
N ARG A 200 -11.27 13.27 -15.33
CA ARG A 200 -12.51 13.88 -14.82
C ARG A 200 -12.26 15.01 -13.84
N ALA A 201 -11.17 14.93 -13.07
CA ALA A 201 -10.79 15.97 -12.12
C ALA A 201 -10.09 17.15 -12.81
N GLY A 202 -9.48 16.93 -13.98
CA GLY A 202 -8.91 17.96 -14.83
C GLY A 202 -7.72 17.46 -15.65
N GLU A 203 -7.01 18.40 -16.27
CA GLU A 203 -5.87 18.12 -17.16
C GLU A 203 -4.49 18.30 -16.49
N TYR A 204 -4.48 18.88 -15.29
CA TYR A 204 -3.28 19.22 -14.54
C TYR A 204 -3.24 18.52 -13.18
N CYS A 205 -2.06 18.04 -12.79
CA CYS A 205 -1.84 17.53 -11.43
C CYS A 205 -1.84 18.68 -10.41
N ASN A 206 -2.01 18.35 -9.12
CA ASN A 206 -2.08 19.33 -8.03
C ASN A 206 -0.92 20.34 -8.06
N LEU A 207 0.31 19.87 -8.33
CA LEU A 207 1.50 20.74 -8.40
C LEU A 207 1.42 21.75 -9.56
N HIS A 208 1.03 21.31 -10.75
CA HIS A 208 0.89 22.20 -11.90
C HIS A 208 -0.33 23.10 -11.76
N MET A 209 -1.40 22.63 -11.13
CA MET A 209 -2.58 23.44 -10.87
C MET A 209 -2.26 24.60 -9.93
N VAL A 210 -1.55 24.35 -8.82
CA VAL A 210 -1.07 25.42 -7.91
C VAL A 210 -0.21 26.43 -8.65
N ARG A 211 0.71 25.97 -9.52
CA ARG A 211 1.54 26.88 -10.34
C ARG A 211 0.70 27.73 -11.30
N LEU A 212 -0.24 27.13 -12.02
CA LEU A 212 -1.12 27.84 -12.95
C LEU A 212 -1.96 28.90 -12.24
N PHE A 213 -2.55 28.57 -11.09
CA PHE A 213 -3.29 29.54 -10.29
C PHE A 213 -2.40 30.65 -9.74
N SER A 214 -1.19 30.34 -9.27
CA SER A 214 -0.25 31.36 -8.79
C SER A 214 0.17 32.33 -9.90
N SER A 215 0.38 31.82 -11.13
CA SER A 215 0.67 32.64 -12.31
C SER A 215 -0.52 33.52 -12.69
N SER A 216 -1.73 32.95 -12.72
CA SER A 216 -2.96 33.70 -13.02
C SER A 216 -3.23 34.81 -12.01
N ARG A 217 -3.00 34.55 -10.71
CA ARG A 217 -3.11 35.56 -9.65
C ARG A 217 -2.15 36.72 -9.87
N ASN A 218 -0.90 36.44 -10.23
CA ASN A 218 0.10 37.47 -10.48
C ASN A 218 -0.19 38.28 -11.77
N GLY A 219 -0.88 37.67 -12.75
CA GLY A 219 -1.27 38.35 -13.98
C GLY A 219 -2.48 39.29 -13.84
N ARG A 220 -3.28 39.16 -12.78
CA ARG A 220 -4.46 40.01 -12.53
C ARG A 220 -4.24 40.83 -11.27
N MET A 221 -3.95 42.12 -11.45
CA MET A 221 -3.64 43.05 -10.35
C MET A 221 -4.76 43.07 -9.28
N GLU A 222 -6.02 42.91 -9.70
CA GLU A 222 -7.20 42.79 -8.81
C GLU A 222 -7.14 41.62 -7.82
N LEU A 223 -6.47 40.52 -8.19
CA LEU A 223 -6.29 39.33 -7.33
C LEU A 223 -4.95 39.35 -6.57
N ALA A 224 -4.02 40.21 -6.98
CA ALA A 224 -2.72 40.38 -6.34
C ALA A 224 -2.85 41.18 -5.03
N SER A 225 -3.78 42.13 -4.94
CA SER A 225 -3.98 43.01 -3.79
C SER A 225 -4.75 42.37 -2.61
N SER A 226 -5.37 41.22 -2.84
CA SER A 226 -6.16 40.54 -1.81
C SER A 226 -5.27 39.57 -1.02
N ASP A 227 -5.10 39.81 0.28
CA ASP A 227 -4.45 38.89 1.23
C ASP A 227 -5.22 37.57 1.43
N SER A 228 -6.41 37.45 0.85
CA SER A 228 -7.11 36.18 0.72
C SER A 228 -6.23 35.22 -0.07
N LYS A 229 -5.55 34.31 0.63
CA LYS A 229 -5.00 33.11 0.00
C LYS A 229 -6.18 32.41 -0.66
N LEU A 230 -6.22 32.45 -2.00
CA LEU A 230 -7.14 31.66 -2.80
C LEU A 230 -6.74 30.20 -2.55
N ASP A 231 -7.33 29.66 -1.48
CA ASP A 231 -7.08 28.33 -1.02
C ASP A 231 -7.83 27.41 -1.98
N ILE A 232 -7.06 26.75 -2.83
CA ILE A 232 -7.55 25.83 -3.85
C ILE A 232 -7.92 24.53 -3.11
N ARG A 233 -9.02 24.59 -2.34
CA ARG A 233 -9.48 23.62 -1.33
C ARG A 233 -10.14 22.35 -1.88
N TRP A 234 -9.81 21.90 -3.09
CA TRP A 234 -10.48 20.73 -3.66
C TRP A 234 -9.86 19.38 -3.27
N ALA A 235 -8.73 19.34 -2.55
CA ALA A 235 -8.01 18.10 -2.30
C ALA A 235 -7.86 17.75 -0.81
N THR A 236 -8.58 16.72 -0.41
CA THR A 236 -8.34 15.86 0.76
C THR A 236 -8.62 16.46 2.14
N ARG A 237 -9.86 16.23 2.60
CA ARG A 237 -10.25 16.38 4.01
C ARG A 237 -9.58 15.27 4.83
N LEU A 238 -8.53 15.61 5.59
CA LEU A 238 -7.95 14.68 6.55
C LEU A 238 -8.70 14.82 7.88
N GLN A 239 -9.49 13.81 8.21
CA GLN A 239 -9.95 13.64 9.58
C GLN A 239 -8.81 13.04 10.38
N ASN A 240 -8.30 13.82 11.34
CA ASN A 240 -7.38 13.30 12.34
C ASN A 240 -8.14 12.34 13.27
N LYS A 241 -7.39 11.48 13.99
CA LYS A 241 -7.96 10.53 14.94
C LYS A 241 -8.75 11.21 16.06
N ASP A 242 -8.45 12.48 16.34
CA ASP A 242 -9.12 13.33 17.34
C ASP A 242 -10.44 13.93 16.83
N GLY A 243 -10.87 13.59 15.61
CA GLY A 243 -12.09 14.12 14.99
C GLY A 243 -11.93 15.51 14.36
N SER A 244 -10.80 16.19 14.59
CA SER A 244 -10.50 17.47 13.96
C SER A 244 -10.32 17.29 12.45
N ILE A 245 -10.91 18.20 11.68
CA ILE A 245 -10.80 18.23 10.23
C ILE A 245 -9.63 19.15 9.88
N GLN A 246 -8.54 18.59 9.36
CA GLN A 246 -7.49 19.38 8.74
C GLN A 246 -7.66 19.35 7.22
N TYR A 247 -7.68 20.54 6.62
CA TYR A 247 -7.59 20.72 5.19
C TYR A 247 -6.10 20.72 4.84
N GLN A 248 -5.67 19.77 4.01
CA GLN A 248 -4.27 19.67 3.64
C GLN A 248 -4.04 20.50 2.38
N ASP A 249 -3.21 21.54 2.48
CA ASP A 249 -2.81 22.34 1.33
C ASP A 249 -2.14 21.44 0.28
N ALA A 250 -2.57 21.57 -0.98
CA ALA A 250 -2.00 20.86 -2.12
C ALA A 250 -0.48 21.11 -2.29
N SER A 251 0.04 22.18 -1.71
CA SER A 251 1.45 22.58 -1.78
C SER A 251 2.36 21.80 -0.82
N THR A 252 1.84 21.24 0.28
CA THR A 252 2.68 20.71 1.38
C THR A 252 2.54 19.20 1.59
N GLY A 253 1.46 18.56 1.12
CA GLY A 253 1.14 17.17 1.51
C GLY A 253 1.45 16.07 0.49
N THR A 254 1.26 16.33 -0.81
CA THR A 254 1.18 15.24 -1.80
C THR A 254 2.55 14.79 -2.34
N SER A 255 3.49 15.71 -2.63
CA SER A 255 4.76 15.31 -3.26
C SER A 255 5.69 14.52 -2.34
N GLU A 256 5.69 14.81 -1.03
CA GLU A 256 6.54 14.08 -0.08
C GLU A 256 5.97 12.70 0.24
N ARG A 257 4.66 12.55 0.39
CA ARG A 257 4.04 11.23 0.65
C ARG A 257 4.10 10.30 -0.57
N ASP A 258 4.05 10.86 -1.77
CA ASP A 258 4.05 10.09 -3.02
C ASP A 258 5.38 9.40 -3.33
N ASN A 259 6.47 9.96 -2.82
CA ASN A 259 7.83 9.48 -3.04
C ASN A 259 8.48 8.86 -1.80
N LYS A 260 7.77 8.75 -0.68
CA LYS A 260 8.28 8.01 0.49
C LYS A 260 8.39 6.53 0.15
N GLU A 261 9.61 6.01 0.29
CA GLU A 261 9.89 4.59 0.14
C GLU A 261 9.46 3.86 1.42
N TYR A 262 8.46 2.99 1.32
CA TYR A 262 8.02 2.17 2.45
C TYR A 262 8.65 0.78 2.39
N THR A 263 8.96 0.19 3.54
CA THR A 263 9.49 -1.18 3.62
C THR A 263 8.45 -2.18 4.13
N TYR A 264 8.18 -3.21 3.32
CA TYR A 264 7.21 -4.28 3.58
C TYR A 264 7.87 -5.64 3.76
N THR A 265 7.28 -6.52 4.57
CA THR A 265 7.81 -7.89 4.76
C THR A 265 7.03 -8.90 3.92
N VAL A 266 7.52 -9.23 2.73
CA VAL A 266 6.87 -10.11 1.74
C VAL A 266 7.42 -11.54 1.86
N GLN A 267 6.58 -12.56 1.96
CA GLN A 267 7.04 -13.95 2.05
C GLN A 267 7.17 -14.60 0.67
N PRO A 268 8.24 -15.33 0.30
CA PRO A 268 9.39 -15.72 1.10
C PRO A 268 10.58 -14.73 1.05
N TYR A 269 10.47 -13.62 0.32
CA TYR A 269 11.60 -12.74 -0.01
C TYR A 269 12.15 -11.90 1.15
N GLY A 270 11.37 -11.69 2.22
CA GLY A 270 11.75 -10.85 3.35
C GLY A 270 11.40 -9.37 3.13
N PRO A 271 12.21 -8.42 3.62
CA PRO A 271 11.92 -7.00 3.50
C PRO A 271 12.14 -6.50 2.07
N VAL A 272 11.08 -5.97 1.45
CA VAL A 272 11.06 -5.40 0.10
C VAL A 272 10.56 -3.96 0.19
N THR A 273 11.22 -3.04 -0.52
CA THR A 273 10.77 -1.65 -0.59
C THR A 273 9.66 -1.47 -1.62
N THR A 274 8.95 -0.35 -1.58
CA THR A 274 7.98 0.05 -2.62
C THR A 274 8.58 0.11 -4.02
N ASP A 275 9.89 0.34 -4.10
CA ASP A 275 10.65 0.36 -5.34
C ASP A 275 11.04 -1.04 -5.84
N GLY A 276 10.49 -2.10 -5.23
CA GLY A 276 10.79 -3.49 -5.59
C GLY A 276 12.18 -3.97 -5.18
N LYS A 277 13.02 -3.09 -4.60
CA LYS A 277 14.36 -3.47 -4.16
C LYS A 277 14.25 -4.36 -2.93
N MET A 278 14.81 -5.56 -3.03
CA MET A 278 14.98 -6.43 -1.87
C MET A 278 16.06 -5.84 -0.97
N LEU A 279 15.71 -5.55 0.28
CA LEU A 279 16.71 -5.26 1.31
C LEU A 279 17.32 -6.58 1.73
N GLN A 280 18.22 -7.11 0.90
CA GLN A 280 19.08 -8.19 1.34
C GLN A 280 19.75 -7.73 2.62
N LYS A 281 19.64 -8.52 3.70
CA LYS A 281 20.54 -8.33 4.84
C LYS A 281 21.92 -8.34 4.24
N LYS A 282 22.62 -7.19 4.25
CA LYS A 282 23.97 -7.11 3.70
C LYS A 282 24.72 -8.31 4.24
N PRO A 283 25.28 -9.18 3.39
CA PRO A 283 26.10 -10.27 3.89
C PRO A 283 27.10 -9.63 4.83
N VAL A 284 27.20 -10.18 6.03
CA VAL A 284 28.07 -9.67 7.08
C VAL A 284 29.45 -9.57 6.44
N LYS A 285 29.94 -8.33 6.29
CA LYS A 285 31.09 -8.03 5.42
C LYS A 285 32.33 -8.86 5.80
N ASP A 286 32.43 -9.26 7.06
CA ASP A 286 33.47 -10.15 7.57
C ASP A 286 32.88 -11.10 8.63
N PRO A 287 32.65 -12.40 8.34
CA PRO A 287 32.15 -13.35 9.34
C PRO A 287 33.08 -13.44 10.56
N LYS A 288 34.40 -13.33 10.35
CA LYS A 288 35.41 -13.30 11.42
C LYS A 288 35.25 -12.11 12.36
N LYS A 289 34.85 -10.94 11.85
CA LYS A 289 34.65 -9.74 12.67
C LYS A 289 33.37 -9.85 13.50
N GLU A 290 32.35 -10.53 12.99
CA GLU A 290 31.13 -10.80 13.77
C GLU A 290 31.38 -11.86 14.84
N GLU A 291 32.18 -12.89 14.57
CA GLU A 291 32.63 -13.85 15.58
C GLU A 291 33.45 -13.16 16.68
N GLN A 292 34.41 -12.31 16.32
CA GLN A 292 35.17 -11.50 17.28
C GLN A 292 34.26 -10.58 18.11
N ASN A 293 33.27 -9.93 17.49
CA ASN A 293 32.31 -9.11 18.21
C ASN A 293 31.42 -9.94 19.13
N ARG A 294 31.00 -11.14 18.72
CA ARG A 294 30.23 -12.06 19.58
C ARG A 294 31.06 -12.54 20.77
N GLU A 295 32.35 -12.79 20.58
CA GLU A 295 33.28 -13.14 21.65
C GLU A 295 33.53 -11.96 22.60
N GLN A 296 33.68 -10.74 22.08
CA GLN A 296 33.83 -9.55 22.92
C GLN A 296 32.56 -9.27 23.72
N VAL A 297 31.39 -9.40 23.09
CA VAL A 297 30.10 -9.25 23.74
C VAL A 297 29.88 -10.36 24.77
N SER A 298 30.27 -11.61 24.48
CA SER A 298 30.16 -12.70 25.45
C SER A 298 31.08 -12.49 26.65
N LYS A 299 32.34 -12.07 26.44
CA LYS A 299 33.28 -11.71 27.51
C LYS A 299 32.78 -10.51 28.33
N PHE A 300 32.25 -9.48 27.69
CA PHE A 300 31.68 -8.31 28.38
C PHE A 300 30.43 -8.66 29.20
N LEU A 301 29.61 -9.56 28.67
CA LEU A 301 28.41 -10.03 29.34
C LEU A 301 28.72 -11.13 30.36
N GLN A 302 29.92 -11.71 30.44
CA GLN A 302 30.27 -12.64 31.52
C GLN A 302 30.41 -11.85 32.84
N GLY A 303 29.76 -12.32 33.90
CA GLY A 303 29.83 -11.71 35.24
C GLY A 303 28.82 -10.60 35.56
N ARG A 304 28.19 -9.93 34.58
CA ARG A 304 27.16 -8.90 34.86
C ARG A 304 25.78 -9.48 35.19
N THR A 305 25.21 -9.20 36.35
CA THR A 305 23.89 -9.74 36.75
C THR A 305 22.70 -8.82 36.42
N ASP A 306 22.96 -7.69 35.77
CA ASP A 306 21.92 -6.72 35.40
C ASP A 306 20.84 -7.35 34.49
N THR A 307 19.59 -6.91 34.67
CA THR A 307 18.45 -7.34 33.84
C THR A 307 18.68 -7.10 32.35
N GLY A 308 19.35 -5.99 31.99
CA GLY A 308 19.76 -5.70 30.61
C GLY A 308 20.76 -6.71 30.06
N ALA A 309 21.74 -7.13 30.86
CA ALA A 309 22.74 -8.12 30.46
C ALA A 309 22.09 -9.51 30.25
N LEU A 310 21.15 -9.90 31.11
CA LEU A 310 20.39 -11.14 30.95
C LEU A 310 19.57 -11.17 29.64
N LEU A 311 18.95 -10.03 29.28
CA LEU A 311 18.14 -9.92 28.07
C LEU A 311 19.01 -9.99 26.81
N LEU A 312 20.16 -9.32 26.82
CA LEU A 312 21.16 -9.41 25.74
C LEU A 312 21.72 -10.83 25.58
N ARG A 313 22.02 -11.53 26.67
CA ARG A 313 22.45 -12.95 26.61
C ARG A 313 21.39 -13.84 25.96
N LYS A 314 20.10 -13.65 26.32
CA LYS A 314 18.98 -14.39 25.71
C LYS A 314 18.84 -14.09 24.21
N LEU A 315 18.94 -12.81 23.82
CA LEU A 315 18.88 -12.40 22.41
C LEU A 315 20.04 -12.97 21.59
N HIS A 316 21.24 -13.06 22.17
CA HIS A 316 22.43 -13.60 21.52
C HIS A 316 22.61 -15.12 21.68
N GLY A 317 21.69 -15.80 22.39
CA GLY A 317 21.75 -17.24 22.60
C GLY A 317 22.91 -17.73 23.48
N ILE A 318 23.51 -16.85 24.29
CA ILE A 318 24.63 -17.19 25.17
C ILE A 318 24.08 -17.91 26.40
N LYS A 319 24.33 -19.22 26.50
CA LYS A 319 23.98 -20.03 27.67
C LYS A 319 25.10 -19.91 28.71
N ASN A 320 24.80 -19.37 29.89
CA ASN A 320 25.74 -19.45 31.02
C ASN A 320 25.53 -20.78 31.76
N GLU A 321 26.62 -21.39 32.22
CA GLU A 321 26.58 -22.54 33.16
C GLU A 321 25.86 -22.20 34.48
N HIS A 322 25.70 -20.92 34.81
CA HIS A 322 24.92 -20.49 35.98
C HIS A 322 23.41 -20.40 35.74
N ASP A 323 22.94 -20.38 34.48
CA ASP A 323 21.50 -20.34 34.15
C ASP A 323 20.86 -21.75 34.14
N THR A 324 21.65 -22.82 34.22
CA THR A 324 21.14 -24.20 34.37
C THR A 324 20.75 -24.57 35.80
N ARG A 325 21.00 -23.69 36.78
CA ARG A 325 20.35 -23.81 38.08
C ARG A 325 19.03 -23.03 38.01
N PRO A 326 17.87 -23.67 37.82
CA PRO A 326 16.61 -22.96 37.95
C PRO A 326 16.57 -22.35 39.35
N LYS A 327 16.52 -21.01 39.43
CA LYS A 327 16.01 -20.28 40.59
C LYS A 327 14.49 -20.49 40.71
N GLY A 328 14.04 -21.75 40.64
CA GLY A 328 12.86 -22.11 41.40
C GLY A 328 13.27 -22.01 42.85
N LEU A 329 12.43 -21.40 43.69
CA LEU A 329 12.51 -21.59 45.14
C LEU A 329 12.77 -23.09 45.39
N SER A 330 13.76 -23.40 46.24
CA SER A 330 14.01 -24.80 46.62
C SER A 330 12.69 -25.42 47.04
N ARG A 331 12.53 -26.72 46.81
CA ARG A 331 11.29 -27.43 47.14
C ARG A 331 10.86 -27.18 48.59
N GLU A 332 11.82 -27.13 49.50
CA GLU A 332 11.63 -26.74 50.90
C GLU A 332 11.13 -25.30 51.09
N ALA A 333 11.58 -24.34 50.27
CA ALA A 333 11.09 -22.97 50.32
C ALA A 333 9.67 -22.84 49.74
N MET A 334 9.31 -23.65 48.74
CA MET A 334 7.92 -23.72 48.25
C MET A 334 6.98 -24.42 49.24
N ASP A 335 7.47 -25.45 49.95
CA ASP A 335 6.75 -26.11 51.03
C ASP A 335 6.53 -25.16 52.23
N ARG A 336 7.55 -24.39 52.61
CA ARG A 336 7.44 -23.37 53.68
C ARG A 336 6.52 -22.21 53.31
N MET A 337 6.39 -21.89 52.02
CA MET A 337 5.45 -20.86 51.55
C MET A 337 4.05 -21.41 51.23
N GLY A 338 3.80 -22.72 51.39
CA GLY A 338 2.50 -23.33 51.17
C GLY A 338 2.04 -23.31 49.70
N ILE A 339 2.98 -23.19 48.75
CA ILE A 339 2.68 -23.07 47.31
C ILE A 339 2.67 -24.45 46.63
N ASP A 340 3.11 -25.52 47.30
CA ASP A 340 3.07 -26.85 46.69
C ASP A 340 1.62 -27.34 46.57
N THR A 341 1.12 -27.34 45.34
CA THR A 341 -0.26 -27.69 44.91
C THR A 341 -0.59 -29.17 45.06
N ARG A 342 0.21 -29.91 45.84
CA ARG A 342 0.06 -31.34 46.15
C ARG A 342 -0.26 -31.59 47.61
N GLN A 343 -0.90 -30.66 48.32
CA GLN A 343 -1.75 -31.09 49.41
C GLN A 343 -2.75 -32.09 48.81
N LEU A 344 -2.65 -33.35 49.23
CA LEU A 344 -3.62 -34.40 48.98
C LEU A 344 -4.97 -33.85 49.44
N LEU A 345 -5.72 -33.27 48.50
CA LEU A 345 -7.06 -32.76 48.72
C LEU A 345 -7.80 -33.85 49.48
N THR A 346 -8.32 -33.49 50.65
CA THR A 346 -9.13 -34.41 51.44
C THR A 346 -10.26 -34.93 50.54
N LYS A 347 -10.75 -36.15 50.79
CA LYS A 347 -11.78 -36.75 49.92
C LYS A 347 -12.99 -35.82 49.75
N GLU A 348 -13.28 -35.01 50.76
CA GLU A 348 -14.31 -33.96 50.75
C GLU A 348 -13.99 -32.84 49.76
N GLU A 349 -12.77 -32.28 49.75
CA GLU A 349 -12.39 -31.22 48.81
C GLU A 349 -12.34 -31.70 47.36
N GLN A 350 -11.99 -32.97 47.12
CA GLN A 350 -12.06 -33.55 45.77
C GLN A 350 -13.50 -33.66 45.28
N SER A 351 -14.42 -34.05 46.17
CA SER A 351 -15.86 -34.11 45.85
C SER A 351 -16.43 -32.71 45.58
N ALA A 352 -16.06 -31.71 46.38
CA ALA A 352 -16.49 -30.31 46.19
C ALA A 352 -15.93 -29.70 44.89
N LYS A 353 -14.68 -30.03 44.53
CA LYS A 353 -14.11 -29.63 43.22
C LYS A 353 -14.82 -30.31 42.06
N ALA A 354 -15.13 -31.61 42.18
CA ALA A 354 -15.89 -32.32 41.15
C ALA A 354 -17.29 -31.74 40.95
N GLU A 355 -18.00 -31.41 42.04
CA GLU A 355 -19.31 -30.77 41.97
C GLU A 355 -19.26 -29.36 41.38
N SER A 356 -18.26 -28.55 41.76
CA SER A 356 -18.11 -27.20 41.20
C SER A 356 -17.80 -27.23 39.71
N ILE A 357 -16.97 -28.17 39.24
CA ILE A 357 -16.70 -28.37 37.81
C ILE A 357 -17.96 -28.83 37.07
N LYS A 358 -18.77 -29.70 37.68
CA LYS A 358 -20.04 -30.16 37.08
C LYS A 358 -21.02 -28.99 36.92
N ARG A 359 -21.21 -28.16 37.96
CA ARG A 359 -22.06 -26.96 37.90
C ARG A 359 -21.58 -25.94 36.86
N LEU A 360 -20.27 -25.76 36.72
CA LEU A 360 -19.68 -24.88 35.70
C LEU A 360 -19.94 -25.38 34.27
N ARG A 361 -19.88 -26.70 34.05
CA ARG A 361 -20.21 -27.27 32.74
C ARG A 361 -21.70 -27.16 32.41
N GLU A 362 -22.58 -27.39 33.39
CA GLU A 362 -24.03 -27.22 33.22
C GLU A 362 -24.41 -25.78 32.90
N THR A 363 -23.80 -24.80 33.57
CA THR A 363 -24.02 -23.37 33.27
C THR A 363 -23.40 -22.91 31.94
N GLN A 364 -22.35 -23.56 31.45
CA GLN A 364 -21.83 -23.29 30.09
C GLN A 364 -22.71 -23.92 29.01
N ALA A 365 -23.26 -25.11 29.26
CA ALA A 365 -24.20 -25.77 28.35
C ALA A 365 -25.49 -24.95 28.20
N SER A 366 -26.07 -24.46 29.30
CA SER A 366 -27.29 -23.64 29.24
C SER A 366 -27.11 -22.29 28.55
N LYS A 367 -25.89 -21.71 28.61
CA LYS A 367 -25.56 -20.46 27.89
C LYS A 367 -25.43 -20.66 26.37
N SER A 368 -25.20 -21.88 25.90
CA SER A 368 -25.12 -22.18 24.47
C SER A 368 -26.49 -22.29 23.80
N GLU A 369 -27.56 -22.54 24.56
CA GLU A 369 -28.94 -22.65 24.06
C GLU A 369 -29.70 -21.32 24.03
N GLN A 370 -29.21 -20.28 24.73
CA GLN A 370 -29.75 -18.93 24.59
C GLN A 370 -29.32 -18.33 23.24
N LYS A 371 -30.11 -18.64 22.20
CA LYS A 371 -30.05 -18.02 20.88
C LYS A 371 -29.94 -16.51 21.04
N LYS A 372 -28.81 -15.94 20.61
CA LYS A 372 -28.61 -14.48 20.56
C LYS A 372 -29.82 -13.84 19.87
N PRO A 373 -30.46 -12.82 20.46
CA PRO A 373 -31.57 -12.14 19.81
C PRO A 373 -31.09 -11.60 18.45
N ARG A 374 -31.82 -11.95 17.39
CA ARG A 374 -31.64 -11.37 16.06
C ARG A 374 -31.98 -9.89 16.18
N TYR A 375 -30.97 -9.04 16.19
CA TYR A 375 -31.17 -7.61 15.95
C TYR A 375 -31.68 -7.45 14.52
N VAL A 376 -32.94 -7.06 14.38
CA VAL A 376 -33.49 -6.50 13.15
C VAL A 376 -33.08 -5.04 13.15
N TYR A 377 -32.20 -4.65 12.24
CA TYR A 377 -31.94 -3.23 11.97
C TYR A 377 -33.14 -2.71 11.16
N LEU A 378 -33.82 -1.71 11.70
CA LEU A 378 -34.76 -0.83 10.98
C LEU A 378 -33.98 0.18 10.14
#